data_AF-A0A915IN70-F1
#
_entry.id   AF-A0A915IN70-F1
#
_cell.length_a   1.000
_cell.length_b   1.000
_cell.length_c   1.000
_cell.angle_alpha   90.00
_cell.angle_beta   90.00
_cell.angle_gamma   90.00
#
_symmetry.space_group_name_H-M   'P 1'
#
loop_
_entity.id
_entity.type
_entity.pdbx_description
1 polymer ?
#
loop_
_entity_poly.entity_id
_entity_poly.type
_entity_poly.pdbx_seq_one_letter_code
_entity_poly.pdbx_strand_id
1 'polypeptide(L)'
;MRSRFDAHKDEKDSRKSKLLLMEGVKELWVNRQDEPLIHMGQPPSFAYGRDPKQRDVALDIEWTHQERYQYPYYFEKRDNRKKEVLEQWYKITGSWTRPFDKKNVRGD
;
A
#
# COMPACT_ATOMS: atom_id res chain seq x y z
N MET A 1 6.71 -19.70 -22.30
CA MET A 1 7.39 -18.54 -21.68
C MET A 1 8.22 -18.94 -20.46
N ARG A 2 7.63 -19.61 -19.46
CA ARG A 2 8.34 -20.01 -18.23
C ARG A 2 9.66 -20.77 -18.46
N SER A 3 9.70 -21.72 -19.40
CA SER A 3 10.90 -22.47 -19.77
C SER A 3 12.09 -21.61 -20.21
N ARG A 4 11.85 -20.46 -20.87
CA ARG A 4 12.90 -19.52 -21.29
C ARG A 4 13.55 -18.83 -20.09
N PHE A 5 12.75 -18.50 -19.07
CA PHE A 5 13.26 -17.92 -17.82
C PHE A 5 14.05 -18.96 -17.03
N ASP A 6 13.58 -20.21 -16.97
CA ASP A 6 14.26 -21.26 -16.23
C ASP A 6 15.62 -21.62 -16.84
N ALA A 7 15.79 -21.51 -18.17
CA ALA A 7 17.06 -21.75 -18.85
C ALA A 7 18.18 -20.75 -18.50
N HIS A 8 17.83 -19.51 -18.13
CA HIS A 8 18.79 -18.45 -17.79
C HIS A 8 18.80 -18.08 -16.30
N LYS A 9 18.16 -18.90 -15.46
CA LYS A 9 18.03 -18.64 -14.02
C LYS A 9 19.37 -18.61 -13.28
N ASP A 10 20.29 -19.49 -13.67
CA ASP A 10 21.57 -19.72 -12.95
C ASP A 10 22.78 -18.99 -13.58
N GLU A 11 22.55 -17.90 -14.33
CA GLU A 11 23.60 -17.09 -14.94
C GLU A 11 24.39 -16.28 -13.88
N LYS A 12 25.69 -16.56 -13.74
CA LYS A 12 26.57 -15.94 -12.72
C LYS A 12 27.15 -14.58 -13.15
N ASP A 13 27.23 -14.31 -14.45
CA ASP A 13 27.80 -13.05 -14.94
C ASP A 13 26.76 -11.91 -14.91
N SER A 14 27.05 -10.86 -14.13
CA SER A 14 26.21 -9.68 -14.00
C SER A 14 26.08 -8.87 -15.28
N ARG A 15 27.08 -8.88 -16.17
CA ARG A 15 26.98 -8.15 -17.45
C ARG A 15 25.98 -8.83 -18.38
N LYS A 16 26.09 -10.16 -18.50
CA LYS A 16 25.19 -10.98 -19.31
C LYS A 16 23.75 -10.94 -18.80
N SER A 17 23.52 -11.01 -17.48
CA SER A 17 22.16 -10.93 -16.91
C SER A 17 21.47 -9.60 -17.19
N LYS A 18 22.21 -8.48 -17.12
CA LYS A 18 21.68 -7.16 -17.51
C LYS A 18 21.34 -7.08 -18.99
N LEU A 19 22.16 -7.67 -19.86
CA LEU A 19 21.89 -7.70 -21.31
C LEU A 19 20.61 -8.50 -21.61
N LEU A 20 20.47 -9.69 -21.01
CA LEU A 20 19.28 -10.53 -21.14
C LEU A 20 18.01 -9.82 -20.63
N LEU A 21 18.12 -9.07 -19.53
CA LEU A 21 17.01 -8.26 -19.03
C LEU A 21 16.62 -7.18 -20.04
N MET A 22 17.59 -6.45 -20.60
CA MET A 22 17.34 -5.41 -21.59
C MET A 22 16.70 -5.96 -22.86
N GLU A 23 17.15 -7.13 -23.33
CA GLU A 23 16.57 -7.80 -24.49
C GLU A 23 15.13 -8.27 -24.20
N GLY A 24 14.89 -8.87 -23.04
CA GLY A 24 13.54 -9.29 -22.64
C GLY A 24 12.56 -8.13 -22.50
N VAL A 25 13.00 -6.97 -21.99
CA VAL A 25 12.17 -5.75 -21.92
C VAL A 25 11.86 -5.21 -23.32
N LYS A 26 12.84 -5.24 -24.24
CA LYS A 26 12.60 -4.84 -25.64
C LYS A 26 11.58 -5.75 -26.32
N GLU A 27 11.72 -7.07 -26.17
CA GLU A 27 10.78 -8.05 -26.69
C GLU A 27 9.37 -7.83 -26.12
N LEU A 28 9.26 -7.63 -24.81
CA LEU A 28 7.98 -7.32 -24.15
C LEU A 28 7.35 -6.04 -24.71
N TRP A 29 8.15 -4.99 -24.94
CA TRP A 29 7.64 -3.72 -25.44
C TRP A 29 7.09 -3.82 -26.87
N VAL A 30 7.73 -4.60 -27.72
CA VAL A 30 7.31 -4.83 -29.11
C VAL A 30 6.07 -5.72 -29.17
N ASN A 31 5.97 -6.73 -28.30
CA ASN A 31 4.92 -7.76 -28.36
C ASN A 31 3.78 -7.56 -27.35
N ARG A 32 3.76 -6.45 -26.60
CA ARG A 32 2.68 -6.20 -25.63
C ARG A 32 1.35 -6.02 -26.34
N GLN A 33 0.28 -6.46 -25.69
CA GLN A 33 -1.07 -6.15 -26.11
C GLN A 33 -1.34 -4.65 -25.88
N ASP A 34 -1.94 -3.97 -26.86
CA ASP A 34 -2.30 -2.55 -26.76
C ASP A 34 -3.29 -2.28 -25.63
N GLU A 35 -4.25 -3.19 -25.44
CA GLU A 35 -5.25 -3.15 -24.37
C GLU A 35 -5.07 -4.35 -23.43
N PRO A 36 -4.30 -4.20 -22.32
CA PRO A 36 -4.10 -5.27 -21.37
C PRO A 36 -5.38 -5.53 -20.55
N LEU A 37 -5.59 -6.79 -20.18
CA LEU A 37 -6.61 -7.16 -19.20
C LEU A 37 -6.21 -6.64 -17.81
N ILE A 38 -6.95 -5.66 -17.29
CA ILE A 38 -6.71 -5.06 -15.97
C ILE A 38 -7.81 -5.52 -15.01
N HIS A 39 -7.41 -6.01 -13.83
CA HIS A 39 -8.36 -6.44 -12.79
C HIS A 39 -9.28 -5.30 -12.34
N MET A 40 -10.56 -5.61 -12.17
CA MET A 40 -11.60 -4.69 -11.71
C MET A 40 -11.23 -4.14 -10.32
N GLY A 41 -10.94 -2.84 -10.24
CA GLY A 41 -10.56 -2.16 -8.99
C GLY A 41 -9.09 -1.74 -8.89
N GLN A 42 -8.24 -2.16 -9.83
CA GLN A 42 -6.90 -1.57 -10.00
C GLN A 42 -6.96 -0.42 -11.01
N PRO A 43 -6.20 0.67 -10.84
CA PRO A 43 -6.10 1.68 -11.88
C PRO A 43 -5.37 1.10 -13.12
N PRO A 44 -5.76 1.41 -14.37
CA PRO A 44 -6.87 2.26 -14.84
C PRO A 44 -8.15 1.48 -15.20
N SER A 45 -8.46 0.37 -14.52
CA SER A 45 -9.64 -0.44 -14.80
C SER A 45 -10.95 0.37 -14.71
N PHE A 46 -11.98 -0.09 -15.41
CA PHE A 46 -13.30 0.53 -15.44
C PHE A 46 -13.96 0.68 -14.05
N ALA A 47 -13.72 -0.27 -13.14
CA ALA A 47 -14.27 -0.21 -11.79
C ALA A 47 -13.39 0.58 -10.80
N TYR A 48 -12.24 1.11 -11.23
CA TYR A 48 -11.37 1.89 -10.37
C TYR A 48 -12.05 3.18 -9.93
N GLY A 49 -12.09 3.41 -8.61
CA GLY A 49 -12.70 4.62 -8.03
C GLY A 49 -14.23 4.65 -8.04
N ARG A 50 -14.90 3.54 -8.39
CA ARG A 50 -16.38 3.46 -8.37
C ARG A 50 -16.96 3.70 -6.97
N ASP A 51 -16.32 3.14 -5.94
CA ASP A 51 -16.73 3.30 -4.53
C ASP A 51 -15.61 4.01 -3.75
N PRO A 52 -15.52 5.35 -3.82
CA PRO A 52 -14.52 6.09 -3.08
C PRO A 52 -14.82 6.03 -1.58
N LYS A 53 -13.83 5.56 -0.80
CA LYS A 53 -13.96 5.54 0.66
C LYS A 53 -13.94 6.98 1.18
N GLN A 54 -15.05 7.41 1.78
CA GLN A 54 -15.15 8.71 2.45
C GLN A 54 -14.20 8.77 3.67
N ARG A 55 -13.65 9.96 3.93
CA ARG A 55 -12.78 10.16 5.10
C ARG A 55 -13.64 10.16 6.37
N ASP A 56 -13.21 9.43 7.39
CA ASP A 56 -13.94 9.34 8.67
C ASP A 56 -14.15 10.70 9.36
N VAL A 57 -13.25 11.66 9.10
CA VAL A 57 -13.31 13.02 9.65
C VAL A 57 -14.60 13.76 9.25
N ALA A 58 -15.24 13.39 8.13
CA ALA A 58 -16.51 13.98 7.71
C ALA A 58 -17.60 13.88 8.80
N LEU A 59 -17.60 12.79 9.58
CA LEU A 59 -18.56 12.59 10.68
C LEU A 59 -18.39 13.57 11.85
N ASP A 60 -17.22 14.22 11.97
CA ASP A 60 -16.99 15.25 12.99
C ASP A 60 -17.33 16.65 12.51
N ILE A 61 -17.13 16.92 11.22
CA ILE A 61 -17.23 18.26 10.63
C ILE A 61 -18.65 18.50 10.10
N GLU A 62 -19.20 17.55 9.35
CA GLU A 62 -20.42 17.76 8.57
C GLU A 62 -21.69 17.44 9.36
N TRP A 63 -21.61 16.58 10.38
CA TRP A 63 -22.77 16.09 11.11
C TRP A 63 -23.16 16.99 12.28
N THR A 64 -24.43 17.36 12.33
CA THR A 64 -25.04 18.13 13.42
C THR A 64 -25.35 17.26 14.64
N HIS A 65 -25.58 17.88 15.80
CA HIS A 65 -25.88 17.16 17.04
C HIS A 65 -27.11 16.25 16.91
N GLN A 66 -28.16 16.71 16.23
CA GLN A 66 -29.40 15.94 16.04
C GLN A 66 -29.17 14.65 15.25
N GLU A 67 -28.38 14.70 14.18
CA GLU A 67 -28.02 13.54 13.35
C GLU A 67 -27.15 12.55 14.13
N ARG A 68 -26.25 13.05 14.99
CA ARG A 68 -25.44 12.19 15.87
C ARG A 68 -26.28 11.48 16.92
N TYR A 69 -27.28 12.16 17.48
CA TYR A 69 -28.18 11.56 18.48
C TYR A 69 -29.01 10.40 17.93
N GLN A 70 -29.16 10.29 16.61
CA GLN A 70 -29.81 9.14 15.98
C GLN A 70 -28.99 7.84 16.13
N TYR A 71 -27.67 7.93 16.29
CA TYR A 71 -26.76 6.78 16.35
C TYR A 71 -25.88 6.79 17.61
N PRO A 72 -26.47 6.77 18.82
CA PRO A 72 -25.72 7.00 20.07
C PRO A 72 -24.62 5.96 20.29
N TYR A 73 -24.94 4.67 20.11
CA TYR A 73 -23.98 3.58 20.29
C TYR A 73 -22.78 3.65 19.34
N TYR A 74 -23.00 4.11 18.10
CA TYR A 74 -21.92 4.23 17.12
C TYR A 74 -20.93 5.34 17.52
N PHE A 75 -21.45 6.50 17.92
CA PHE A 75 -20.62 7.64 18.32
C PHE A 75 -19.88 7.39 19.63
N GLU A 76 -20.49 6.74 20.62
CA GLU A 76 -19.80 6.32 21.85
C GLU A 76 -18.61 5.39 21.55
N LYS A 77 -18.83 4.37 20.70
CA LYS A 77 -17.76 3.45 20.29
C LYS A 77 -16.68 4.15 19.47
N ARG A 78 -17.04 5.17 18.69
CA ARG A 78 -16.11 5.98 17.91
C ARG A 78 -15.23 6.84 18.82
N ASP A 79 -15.81 7.45 19.85
CA ASP A 79 -15.06 8.29 20.81
C ASP A 79 -14.05 7.47 21.62
N ASN A 80 -14.38 6.23 21.99
CA ASN A 80 -13.43 5.32 22.61
C ASN A 80 -12.25 4.99 21.68
N ARG A 81 -12.52 4.67 20.41
CA ARG A 81 -11.47 4.40 19.42
C ARG A 81 -10.58 5.61 19.15
N LYS A 82 -11.13 6.82 19.17
CA LYS A 82 -10.32 8.06 19.03
C LYS A 82 -9.32 8.22 20.18
N LYS A 83 -9.74 7.92 21.42
CA LYS A 83 -8.83 7.94 22.57
C LYS A 83 -7.71 6.92 22.41
N GLU A 84 -8.04 5.68 22.03
CA GLU A 84 -7.06 4.63 21.75
C GLU A 84 -6.04 5.06 20.68
N VAL A 85 -6.50 5.68 19.59
CA VAL A 85 -5.64 6.19 18.51
C VAL A 85 -4.70 7.28 19.02
N LEU A 86 -5.18 8.22 19.85
CA LEU A 86 -4.34 9.25 20.44
C LEU A 86 -3.29 8.66 21.38
N GLU A 87 -3.67 7.72 22.24
CA GLU A 87 -2.73 7.02 23.12
C GLU A 87 -1.64 6.28 22.33
N GLN A 88 -2.01 5.59 21.25
CA GLN A 88 -1.06 4.92 20.36
C GLN A 88 -0.16 5.93 19.65
N TRP A 89 -0.71 7.05 19.19
CA TRP A 89 0.06 8.11 18.54
C TRP A 89 1.16 8.63 19.47
N TYR A 90 0.83 8.97 20.72
CA TYR A 90 1.83 9.43 21.69
C TYR A 90 2.94 8.41 21.96
N LYS A 91 2.60 7.11 22.01
CA LYS A 91 3.59 6.02 22.13
C LYS A 91 4.53 5.96 20.93
N ILE A 92 4.00 6.08 19.71
CA ILE A 92 4.79 6.07 18.47
C ILE A 92 5.70 7.29 18.44
N THR A 93 5.17 8.50 18.65
CA THR A 93 6.00 9.71 18.65
C THR A 93 7.08 9.69 19.73
N GLY A 94 6.78 9.13 20.91
CA GLY A 94 7.76 8.94 21.98
C GLY A 94 8.82 7.88 21.67
N SER A 95 8.56 6.98 20.72
CA SER A 95 9.58 6.04 20.24
C SER A 95 10.55 6.68 19.25
N TRP A 96 10.10 7.65 18.45
CA TRP A 96 10.91 8.33 17.45
C TRP A 96 11.89 9.33 18.06
N THR A 97 11.60 9.83 19.26
CA THR A 97 12.52 10.71 20.01
C THR A 97 13.66 9.94 20.68
N ARG A 98 13.60 8.60 20.73
CA ARG A 98 14.73 7.80 21.21
C ARG A 98 15.82 7.74 20.14
N PRO A 99 17.10 8.01 20.48
CA PRO A 99 18.19 7.86 19.53
C PRO A 99 18.19 6.45 18.94
N PHE A 100 18.35 6.34 17.62
CA PHE A 100 18.47 5.05 16.93
C PHE A 100 19.70 4.31 17.46
N ASP A 101 19.49 3.29 18.29
CA ASP A 101 20.58 2.53 18.90
C ASP A 101 21.25 1.65 17.83
N LYS A 102 22.43 2.08 17.36
CA LYS A 102 23.21 1.38 16.33
C LYS A 102 23.78 0.04 16.83
N LYS A 103 23.58 -0.34 18.10
CA LYS A 103 24.18 -1.56 18.69
C LYS A 103 23.46 -2.87 18.34
N ASN A 104 22.23 -2.82 17.82
CA ASN A 104 21.46 -4.04 17.47
C ASN A 104 21.56 -4.47 16.00
N VAL A 105 22.46 -3.88 15.20
CA VAL A 105 22.56 -4.17 13.74
C VAL A 105 23.76 -5.07 13.39
N ARG A 106 24.63 -5.40 14.35
CA ARG A 106 25.72 -6.37 14.17
C ARG A 106 25.61 -7.48 15.23
N GLY A 107 24.63 -8.34 15.02
CA GLY A 107 24.56 -9.66 15.64
C GLY A 107 24.60 -10.70 14.52
N ASP A 108 25.72 -10.73 13.79
CA ASP A 108 26.25 -11.80 12.93
C ASP A 108 27.74 -11.49 12.68
#